data_AF-A0A3S2W8P4-F1
#
_entry.id   AF-A0A3S2W8P4-F1
#
_cell.length_a   1.000
_cell.length_b   1.000
_cell.length_c   1.000
_cell.angle_alpha   90.00
_cell.angle_beta   90.00
_cell.angle_gamma   90.00
#
_symmetry.space_group_name_H-M   'P 1'
#
loop_
_entity.id
_entity.type
_entity.pdbx_description
1 polymer ?
#
loop_
_entity_poly.entity_id
_entity_poly.type
_entity_poly.pdbx_seq_one_letter_code
_entity_poly.pdbx_strand_id
1 'polypeptide(L)'
;MTAGGDHPGREALTALDAALAQRPHKDHSSLSQATTCLCAFRDNLIAAGRDGRPSPDMMRLNAIISVVLAGHFPLGAVPWDELVLARGWLADLVADADG
;
A
#
# COMPACT_ATOMS: atom_id res chain seq x y z
N MET A 1 22.89 -15.57 -4.85
CA MET A 1 21.87 -15.90 -3.84
C MET A 1 20.55 -15.42 -4.35
N THR A 2 19.67 -16.34 -4.73
CA THR A 2 18.35 -16.05 -5.30
C THR A 2 17.48 -15.37 -4.24
N ALA A 3 17.07 -14.13 -4.52
CA ALA A 3 16.19 -13.33 -3.69
C ALA A 3 14.82 -14.02 -3.56
N GLY A 4 14.56 -14.63 -2.41
CA GLY A 4 13.25 -15.13 -2.00
C GLY A 4 12.69 -14.29 -0.85
N GLY A 5 12.95 -12.98 -0.84
CA GLY A 5 12.54 -12.06 0.22
C GLY A 5 11.26 -11.33 -0.18
N ASP A 6 10.30 -11.30 0.73
CA ASP A 6 8.95 -10.76 0.59
C ASP A 6 8.81 -9.55 -0.33
N HIS A 7 7.86 -9.65 -1.27
CA HIS A 7 7.46 -8.53 -2.12
C HIS A 7 6.72 -7.50 -1.26
N PRO A 8 7.27 -6.29 -1.01
CA PRO A 8 6.67 -5.33 -0.08
C PRO A 8 5.24 -4.94 -0.45
N GLY A 9 4.86 -5.03 -1.73
CA GLY A 9 3.48 -4.86 -2.17
C GLY A 9 2.52 -5.95 -1.65
N ARG A 10 2.95 -7.22 -1.60
CA ARG A 10 2.15 -8.33 -1.04
C ARG A 10 2.04 -8.23 0.49
N GLU A 11 3.11 -7.79 1.15
CA GLU A 11 3.05 -7.51 2.60
C GLU A 11 2.10 -6.36 2.91
N ALA A 12 2.14 -5.28 2.11
CA ALA A 12 1.23 -4.16 2.23
C ALA A 12 -0.24 -4.60 2.06
N LEU A 13 -0.52 -5.49 1.09
CA LEU A 13 -1.85 -6.09 0.92
C LEU A 13 -2.28 -6.88 2.16
N THR A 14 -1.40 -7.73 2.68
CA THR A 14 -1.69 -8.56 3.85
C THR A 14 -2.00 -7.70 5.08
N ALA A 15 -1.20 -6.66 5.31
CA ALA A 15 -1.41 -5.74 6.43
C ALA A 15 -2.70 -4.93 6.27
N LEU A 16 -3.03 -4.50 5.04
CA LEU A 16 -4.27 -3.78 4.75
C LEU A 16 -5.51 -4.67 4.89
N ASP A 17 -5.44 -5.93 4.45
CA ASP A 17 -6.50 -6.93 4.65
C ASP A 17 -6.75 -7.17 6.15
N ALA A 18 -5.68 -7.25 6.95
CA ALA A 18 -5.80 -7.37 8.41
C ALA A 18 -6.46 -6.14 9.06
N ALA A 19 -6.13 -4.93 8.59
CA ALA A 19 -6.76 -3.69 9.08
C ALA A 19 -8.26 -3.64 8.72
N LEU A 20 -8.61 -3.99 7.48
CA LEU A 20 -9.98 -4.00 6.97
C LEU A 20 -10.85 -5.05 7.65
N ALA A 21 -10.29 -6.21 8.03
CA ALA A 21 -11.03 -7.25 8.74
C ALA A 21 -11.38 -6.85 10.18
N GLN A 22 -10.49 -6.14 10.86
CA GLN A 22 -10.67 -5.80 12.27
C GLN A 22 -11.44 -4.48 12.46
N ARG A 23 -11.40 -3.58 11.47
CA ARG A 23 -11.97 -2.21 11.46
C ARG A 23 -11.86 -1.43 12.79
N PRO A 24 -10.69 -1.28 13.40
CA PRO A 24 -10.69 -0.99 14.82
C PRO A 24 -10.63 0.52 15.09
N HIS A 25 -11.15 0.92 16.24
CA HIS A 25 -11.36 2.34 16.59
C HIS A 25 -10.08 3.09 17.04
N LYS A 26 -9.15 2.36 17.68
CA LYS A 26 -7.81 2.69 18.25
C LYS A 26 -6.55 2.30 17.46
N ASP A 27 -5.52 3.13 17.29
CA ASP A 27 -4.11 2.78 16.93
C ASP A 27 -3.88 1.42 16.24
N HIS A 28 -3.64 1.44 14.92
CA HIS A 28 -3.46 0.21 14.14
C HIS A 28 -2.02 -0.08 13.78
N SER A 29 -1.42 -1.04 14.49
CA SER A 29 -0.19 -1.70 14.05
C SER A 29 -0.30 -2.20 12.60
N SER A 30 -1.47 -2.65 12.16
CA SER A 30 -1.74 -3.08 10.79
C SER A 30 -1.68 -1.94 9.76
N LEU A 31 -2.23 -0.75 10.06
CA LEU A 31 -2.16 0.41 9.15
C LEU A 31 -0.77 1.04 9.16
N SER A 32 -0.10 1.05 10.31
CA SER A 32 1.33 1.36 10.41
C SER A 32 2.16 0.46 9.51
N GLN A 33 1.98 -0.87 9.63
CA GLN A 33 2.68 -1.85 8.81
C GLN A 33 2.38 -1.68 7.32
N ALA A 34 1.11 -1.51 6.95
CA ALA A 34 0.72 -1.26 5.56
C ALA A 34 1.41 -0.01 5.00
N THR A 35 1.48 1.07 5.79
CA THR A 35 2.18 2.31 5.40
C THR A 35 3.66 2.06 5.15
N THR A 36 4.34 1.32 6.05
CA THR A 36 5.76 0.97 5.90
C THR A 36 6.02 0.13 4.66
N CYS A 37 5.24 -0.93 4.44
CA CYS A 37 5.37 -1.81 3.28
C CYS A 37 5.08 -1.07 1.97
N LEU A 38 4.11 -0.15 1.94
CA LEU A 38 3.84 0.69 0.77
C LEU A 38 4.99 1.65 0.44
N CYS A 39 5.63 2.25 1.44
CA CYS A 39 6.82 3.07 1.23
C CYS A 39 7.97 2.25 0.63
N ALA A 40 8.21 1.04 1.16
CA ALA A 40 9.21 0.13 0.59
C ALA A 40 8.87 -0.31 -0.84
N PHE A 41 7.59 -0.56 -1.13
CA PHE A 41 7.15 -0.88 -2.50
C PHE A 41 7.38 0.29 -3.47
N ARG A 42 7.13 1.52 -3.01
CA ARG A 42 7.43 2.73 -3.78
C ARG A 42 8.91 2.85 -4.08
N ASP A 43 9.77 2.60 -3.10
CA ASP A 43 11.22 2.65 -3.28
C ASP A 43 11.69 1.62 -4.32
N ASN A 44 11.10 0.41 -4.33
CA ASN A 44 11.37 -0.60 -5.36
C ASN A 44 11.00 -0.13 -6.77
N LEU A 45 9.81 0.47 -6.93
CA LEU A 45 9.37 0.98 -8.23
C LEU A 45 10.18 2.19 -8.70
N ILE A 46 10.63 3.06 -7.78
CA ILE A 46 11.57 4.14 -8.08
C ILE A 46 12.91 3.56 -8.57
N ALA A 47 13.44 2.54 -7.88
CA ALA A 47 14.68 1.89 -8.26
C ALA A 47 14.59 1.17 -9.62
N ALA A 48 13.42 0.64 -9.97
CA ALA A 48 13.16 0.01 -11.26
C ALA A 48 13.00 1.03 -12.40
N GLY A 49 12.54 2.25 -12.12
CA GLY A 49 12.33 3.32 -13.09
C GLY A 49 13.64 3.96 -13.56
N ARG A 50 14.00 3.79 -14.85
CA ARG A 50 15.29 4.27 -15.40
C ARG A 50 15.37 5.75 -15.75
N ASP A 51 14.24 6.46 -15.91
CA ASP A 51 14.24 7.80 -16.54
C ASP A 51 13.69 8.94 -15.66
N GLY A 52 13.40 8.68 -14.37
CA GLY A 52 12.90 9.71 -13.44
C GLY A 52 11.53 10.29 -13.80
N ARG A 53 10.81 9.71 -14.77
CA ARG A 53 9.44 10.11 -15.12
C ARG A 53 8.41 9.40 -14.24
N PRO A 54 7.35 10.09 -13.80
CA PRO A 54 6.24 9.45 -13.10
C PRO A 54 5.59 8.41 -14.02
N SER A 55 5.63 7.13 -13.64
CA SER A 55 4.82 6.10 -14.29
C SER A 55 3.36 6.21 -13.83
N PRO A 56 2.38 5.75 -14.62
CA PRO A 56 0.99 5.61 -14.19
C PRO A 56 0.86 4.80 -12.89
N ASP A 57 1.74 3.82 -12.71
CA ASP A 57 1.81 2.94 -11.55
C ASP A 57 2.32 3.69 -10.30
N MET A 58 3.27 4.60 -10.48
CA MET A 58 3.68 5.52 -9.41
C MET A 58 2.56 6.47 -8.99
N MET A 59 1.78 6.97 -9.94
CA MET A 59 0.65 7.83 -9.62
C MET A 59 -0.42 7.07 -8.84
N ARG A 60 -0.73 5.83 -9.25
CA ARG A 60 -1.64 4.93 -8.53
C ARG A 60 -1.13 4.61 -7.12
N LEU A 61 0.14 4.25 -6.97
CA LEU A 61 0.71 3.96 -5.65
C LEU A 61 0.67 5.17 -4.70
N ASN A 62 0.96 6.38 -5.19
CA ASN A 62 0.88 7.58 -4.37
C ASN A 62 -0.55 7.89 -3.90
N ALA A 63 -1.55 7.60 -4.73
CA ALA A 63 -2.96 7.72 -4.34
C ALA A 63 -3.30 6.70 -3.24
N ILE A 64 -2.87 5.44 -3.40
CA ILE A 64 -3.06 4.38 -2.38
C ILE A 64 -2.43 4.77 -1.04
N ILE A 65 -1.16 5.23 -1.05
CA ILE A 65 -0.45 5.68 0.15
C ILE A 65 -1.22 6.81 0.85
N SER A 66 -1.75 7.76 0.08
CA SER A 66 -2.49 8.90 0.63
C SER A 66 -3.77 8.44 1.35
N VAL A 67 -4.52 7.50 0.77
CA VAL A 67 -5.73 6.94 1.40
C VAL A 67 -5.38 6.13 2.65
N VAL A 68 -4.34 5.29 2.59
CA VAL A 68 -3.91 4.50 3.76
C VAL A 68 -3.42 5.40 4.90
N LEU A 69 -2.70 6.49 4.60
CA LEU A 69 -2.32 7.48 5.59
C LEU A 69 -3.53 8.19 6.21
N ALA A 70 -4.53 8.55 5.41
CA ALA A 70 -5.78 9.13 5.90
C ALA A 70 -6.55 8.14 6.79
N GLY A 71 -6.47 6.84 6.51
CA GLY A 71 -7.00 5.78 7.37
C GLY A 71 -6.23 5.60 8.67
N HIS A 72 -4.90 5.73 8.62
CA HIS A 72 -4.02 5.58 9.78
C HIS A 72 -4.13 6.77 10.73
N PHE A 73 -4.25 7.99 10.19
CA PHE A 73 -4.35 9.24 10.93
C PHE A 73 -5.60 10.02 10.50
N PRO A 74 -6.80 9.51 10.83
CA PRO A 74 -8.04 10.14 10.39
C PRO A 74 -8.23 11.49 11.09
N LEU A 75 -8.54 12.53 10.31
CA LEU A 75 -8.97 13.83 10.84
C LEU A 75 -10.44 13.83 11.29
N GLY A 76 -11.15 12.72 11.06
CA GLY A 76 -12.55 12.49 11.42
C GLY A 76 -12.83 11.01 11.58
N ALA A 77 -13.89 10.49 10.94
CA ALA A 77 -14.10 9.05 10.84
C ALA A 77 -13.04 8.40 9.94
N VAL A 78 -12.71 7.13 10.21
CA VAL A 78 -11.83 6.34 9.33
C VAL A 78 -12.55 6.11 7.99
N PRO A 79 -11.93 6.43 6.84
CA PRO A 79 -12.51 6.25 5.51
C PRO A 79 -12.43 4.78 5.06
N TRP A 80 -13.23 3.91 5.68
CA TRP A 80 -13.17 2.45 5.44
C TRP A 80 -13.50 2.05 4.01
N ASP A 81 -14.44 2.74 3.36
CA ASP A 81 -14.85 2.44 1.99
C ASP A 81 -13.73 2.80 1.01
N GLU A 82 -13.06 3.93 1.22
CA GLU A 82 -11.89 4.33 0.46
C GLU A 82 -10.71 3.39 0.69
N LEU A 83 -10.51 2.88 1.92
CA LEU A 83 -9.49 1.87 2.20
C LEU A 83 -9.75 0.56 1.44
N VAL A 84 -11.02 0.15 1.29
CA VAL A 84 -11.38 -1.02 0.46
C VAL A 84 -11.04 -0.77 -1.01
N LEU A 85 -11.33 0.42 -1.54
CA LEU A 85 -10.98 0.80 -2.91
C LEU A 85 -9.46 0.82 -3.12
N ALA A 86 -8.71 1.44 -2.20
CA ALA A 86 -7.26 1.50 -2.23
C ALA A 86 -6.64 0.09 -2.17
N ARG A 87 -7.22 -0.82 -1.38
CA ARG A 87 -6.83 -2.23 -1.36
C ARG A 87 -7.03 -2.90 -2.71
N GLY A 88 -8.16 -2.64 -3.38
CA GLY A 88 -8.42 -3.14 -4.72
C GLY A 88 -7.36 -2.69 -5.72
N TRP A 89 -7.07 -1.39 -5.76
CA TRP A 89 -6.04 -0.84 -6.64
C TRP A 89 -4.63 -1.37 -6.33
N LEU A 90 -4.32 -1.60 -5.06
CA LEU A 90 -3.05 -2.20 -4.66
C LEU A 90 -2.94 -3.64 -5.15
N ALA A 91 -4.03 -4.41 -5.13
CA ALA A 91 -4.04 -5.79 -5.60
C ALA A 91 -3.74 -5.86 -7.10
N ASP A 92 -4.38 -4.99 -7.89
CA ASP A 92 -4.13 -4.87 -9.32
C ASP A 92 -2.66 -4.50 -9.59
N LEU A 93 -2.14 -3.50 -8.86
CA LEU A 93 -0.78 -3.01 -9.03
C LEU A 93 0.28 -4.06 -8.67
N VAL A 94 0.04 -4.87 -7.63
CA VAL A 94 0.93 -5.96 -7.26
C VAL A 94 0.91 -7.08 -8.29
N ALA A 95 -0.27 -7.42 -8.83
CA ALA A 95 -0.40 -8.39 -9.90
C ALA A 95 0.34 -7.95 -11.18
N ASP A 96 0.24 -6.68 -11.55
CA ASP A 96 0.94 -6.09 -12.70
C ASP A 96 2.48 -6.11 -12.52
N ALA A 97 2.98 -5.95 -11.29
CA ALA A 97 4.41 -5.96 -10.99
C ALA A 97 5.03 -7.36 -10.88
N ASP A 98 4.21 -8.39 -10.67
CA ASP A 98 4.62 -9.80 -10.57
C ASP A 98 4.61 -10.53 -11.93
N GLY A 99 3.99 -9.94 -12.95
CA GLY A 99 3.89 -10.47 -14.32
C GLY A 99 5.03 -10.02 -15.24
#